data_AF-A0AAW4VG84-F1
#
_entry.id   AF-A0AAW4VG84-F1
#
_cell.length_a   1.000
_cell.length_b   1.000
_cell.length_c   1.000
_cell.angle_alpha   90.00
_cell.angle_beta   90.00
_cell.angle_gamma   90.00
#
_symmetry.space_group_name_H-M   'P 1'
#
loop_
_entity.id
_entity.type
_entity.pdbx_description
1 polymer ?
#
loop_
_entity_poly.entity_id
_entity_poly.type
_entity_poly.pdbx_seq_one_letter_code
_entity_poly.pdbx_strand_id
1 'polypeptide(L)' 'DKEIEKMCNLGEMIEREAIQKTKQSERKKRNIMVVKNLIHNLNTTFSNAVELLGLPQQEIDEIKKYFQS' A
#
# COMPACT_ATOMS: atom_id res chain seq x y z
N ASP A 1 16.11 35.75 -6.66
CA ASP A 1 15.56 35.07 -5.48
C ASP A 1 15.89 33.58 -5.43
N LYS A 2 17.00 33.19 -4.78
CA LYS A 2 17.34 31.76 -4.55
C LYS A 2 16.48 31.12 -3.45
N GLU A 3 15.85 31.93 -2.60
CA GLU A 3 15.01 31.44 -1.49
C GLU A 3 13.61 31.04 -1.97
N ILE A 4 13.01 31.81 -2.88
CA ILE A 4 11.70 31.49 -3.48
C ILE A 4 11.77 30.18 -4.28
N GLU A 5 12.85 29.97 -5.03
CA GLU A 5 13.08 28.73 -5.78
C GLU A 5 13.20 27.51 -4.85
N LYS A 6 13.93 27.63 -3.73
CA LYS A 6 14.02 26.58 -2.71
C LYS A 6 12.67 26.27 -2.05
N MET A 7 11.86 27.30 -1.76
CA MET A 7 10.52 27.11 -1.19
C MET A 7 9.55 26.43 -2.17
N CYS A 8 9.61 26.79 -3.46
CA CYS A 8 8.80 26.15 -4.50
C CYS A 8 9.11 24.65 -4.60
N ASN A 9 10.41 24.30 -4.64
CA ASN A 9 10.86 22.91 -4.69
C ASN A 9 10.45 22.11 -3.44
N LEU A 10 10.44 22.75 -2.26
CA LEU A 10 9.98 22.12 -1.02
C LEU A 10 8.47 21.85 -1.03
N GLY A 11 7.67 22.82 -1.49
CA GLY A 11 6.22 22.67 -1.64
C GLY A 11 5.86 21.52 -2.58
N GLU A 12 6.52 21.43 -3.74
CA GLU A 12 6.30 20.36 -4.71
C GLU A 12 6.68 18.98 -4.15
N MET A 13 7.77 18.90 -3.38
CA MET A 13 8.18 17.65 -2.74
C MET A 13 7.14 17.15 -1.72
N ILE A 14 6.60 18.06 -0.89
CA ILE A 14 5.57 17.72 0.11
C ILE A 14 4.29 17.23 -0.56
N GLU A 15 3.84 17.89 -1.62
CA GLU A 15 2.66 17.49 -2.38
C GLU A 15 2.85 16.09 -3.00
N ARG A 16 4.01 15.85 -3.62
CA ARG A 16 4.35 14.53 -4.18
C ARG A 16 4.36 13.43 -3.11
N GLU A 17 4.93 13.69 -1.94
CA GLU A 17 4.91 12.73 -0.83
C GLU A 17 3.49 12.43 -0.33
N ALA A 18 2.64 13.46 -0.19
CA ALA A 18 1.25 13.29 0.25
C ALA A 18 0.44 12.45 -0.74
N ILE A 19 0.64 12.68 -2.05
CA ILE A 19 0.03 11.88 -3.12
C ILE A 19 0.50 10.43 -3.04
N GLN A 20 1.80 10.19 -2.86
CA GLN A 20 2.35 8.84 -2.76
C GLN A 20 1.80 8.09 -1.55
N LYS A 21 1.77 8.72 -0.37
CA LYS A 21 1.20 8.14 0.86
C LYS A 21 -0.27 7.78 0.69
N THR A 22 -1.05 8.66 0.06
CA THR A 22 -2.46 8.39 -0.23
C THR A 22 -2.63 7.19 -1.16
N LYS A 23 -1.86 7.14 -2.25
CA LYS A 23 -1.89 6.00 -3.20
C LYS A 23 -1.49 4.68 -2.53
N GLN A 24 -0.49 4.70 -1.65
CA GLN A 24 -0.06 3.51 -0.91
C GLN A 24 -1.15 3.01 0.04
N SER A 25 -1.83 3.92 0.74
CA SER A 25 -2.95 3.57 1.63
C SER A 25 -4.12 2.93 0.87
N GLU A 26 -4.49 3.49 -0.28
CA GLU A 26 -5.57 2.95 -1.11
C GLU A 26 -5.21 1.59 -1.72
N ARG A 27 -3.96 1.41 -2.18
CA ARG A 27 -3.46 0.11 -2.65
C ARG A 27 -3.53 -0.95 -1.55
N LYS A 28 -3.13 -0.59 -0.33
CA LYS A 28 -3.19 -1.48 0.83
C LYS A 28 -4.62 -1.94 1.15
N LYS A 29 -5.59 -1.01 1.19
CA LYS A 29 -7.01 -1.35 1.41
C LYS A 29 -7.53 -2.33 0.36
N ARG A 30 -7.20 -2.10 -0.92
CA ARG A 30 -7.58 -3.02 -2.01
C ARG A 30 -6.95 -4.40 -1.83
N ASN A 31 -5.66 -4.47 -1.51
CA ASN A 31 -4.98 -5.75 -1.35
C ASN A 31 -5.54 -6.55 -0.18
N ILE A 32 -5.90 -5.91 0.93
CA ILE A 32 -6.59 -6.58 2.06
C ILE A 32 -7.93 -7.16 1.60
N MET A 33 -8.74 -6.38 0.89
CA MET A 33 -10.04 -6.83 0.37
C MET A 33 -9.88 -8.01 -0.59
N VAL A 34 -8.94 -7.93 -1.53
CA VAL A 34 -8.69 -8.98 -2.51
C VAL A 34 -8.19 -10.25 -1.83
N VAL A 35 -7.22 -10.15 -0.92
CA VAL A 35 -6.73 -11.32 -0.14
C VAL A 35 -7.87 -11.98 0.64
N LYS A 36 -8.70 -11.18 1.32
CA LYS A 36 -9.87 -11.70 2.06
C LYS A 36 -10.84 -12.44 1.13
N ASN A 37 -11.12 -11.88 -0.04
CA ASN A 37 -12.00 -12.48 -1.03
C ASN A 37 -11.42 -13.76 -1.62
N LEU A 38 -10.11 -13.81 -1.88
CA LEU A 38 -9.44 -15.02 -2.36
C LEU A 38 -9.54 -16.14 -1.33
N ILE A 39 -9.21 -15.85 -0.07
CA ILE A 39 -9.29 -16.82 1.04
C ILE A 39 -10.71 -17.39 1.13
N HIS A 40 -11.73 -16.52 1.14
CA HIS A 40 -13.13 -16.94 1.30
C HIS A 40 -13.68 -17.67 0.06
N ASN A 41 -13.54 -17.08 -1.13
CA ASN A 41 -14.22 -17.57 -2.34
C ASN A 41 -13.50 -18.75 -2.99
N LEU A 42 -12.17 -18.83 -2.84
CA LEU A 42 -11.37 -19.93 -3.38
C LEU A 42 -10.99 -20.96 -2.31
N ASN A 43 -11.44 -20.77 -1.07
CA ASN A 43 -11.09 -21.62 0.08
C ASN A 43 -9.58 -21.89 0.17
N THR A 44 -8.78 -20.82 0.03
CA THR A 44 -7.32 -20.89 -0.01
C THR A 44 -6.70 -20.33 1.27
N THR A 45 -5.39 -20.53 1.45
CA THR A 45 -4.65 -19.97 2.58
C THR A 45 -4.23 -18.52 2.31
N PHE A 46 -3.93 -17.78 3.37
CA PHE A 46 -3.34 -16.44 3.25
C PHE A 46 -2.04 -16.47 2.43
N SER A 47 -1.15 -17.43 2.70
CA SER A 47 0.12 -17.56 1.98
C SER A 47 -0.08 -17.75 0.48
N ASN A 48 -0.99 -18.64 0.09
CA ASN A 48 -1.31 -18.87 -1.32
C ASN A 48 -1.95 -17.62 -1.96
N ALA A 49 -2.83 -16.92 -1.23
CA ALA A 49 -3.47 -15.71 -1.74
C ALA A 49 -2.46 -14.58 -2.01
N VAL A 50 -1.48 -14.36 -1.12
CA VAL A 50 -0.46 -13.31 -1.33
C VAL A 50 0.58 -13.71 -2.38
N GLU A 51 0.89 -15.00 -2.50
CA GLU A 51 1.75 -15.54 -3.56
C GLU A 51 1.12 -15.34 -4.95
N LEU A 52 -0.17 -15.66 -5.10
CA LEU A 52 -0.93 -15.45 -6.34
C LEU A 52 -0.98 -13.99 -6.78
N LEU A 53 -1.01 -13.06 -5.81
CA LEU A 53 -1.01 -11.62 -6.08
C LEU A 53 0.39 -11.05 -6.35
N GLY A 54 1.47 -11.82 -6.14
CA GLY A 54 2.83 -11.37 -6.34
C GLY A 54 3.19 -10.14 -5.51
N LEU A 55 2.67 -10.04 -4.28
CA LEU A 55 2.87 -8.86 -3.43
C LEU A 55 4.31 -8.82 -2.88
N PRO A 56 4.93 -7.63 -2.77
CA PRO A 56 6.23 -7.50 -2.13
C PRO A 56 6.12 -7.79 -0.62
N GLN A 57 7.21 -8.29 -0.01
CA GLN A 57 7.22 -8.71 1.40
C GLN A 57 6.73 -7.62 2.36
N GLN A 58 7.10 -6.36 2.12
CA GLN A 58 6.64 -5.24 2.93
C GLN A 58 5.10 -5.11 2.94
N GLU A 59 4.45 -5.26 1.77
CA GLU A 59 2.99 -5.23 1.68
C GLU A 59 2.38 -6.47 2.36
N ILE A 60 3.00 -7.64 2.22
CA ILE A 60 2.55 -8.87 2.90
C ILE A 60 2.56 -8.69 4.43
N ASP A 61 3.66 -8.16 4.99
CA ASP A 61 3.78 -7.94 6.43
C ASP A 61 2.76 -6.93 6.96
N GLU A 62 2.48 -5.89 6.18
CA GLU A 62 1.46 -4.91 6.51
C GLU A 62 0.05 -5.48 6.47
N ILE A 63 -0.26 -6.30 5.47
CA ILE A 63 -1.56 -6.96 5.32
C ILE A 63 -1.73 -8.01 6.43
N LYS A 64 -0.69 -8.79 6.74
CA LYS A 64 -0.74 -9.83 7.77
C LYS A 64 -1.21 -9.30 9.12
N LYS A 65 -0.80 -8.09 9.51
CA LYS A 65 -1.27 -7.40 10.72
C LYS A 65 -2.79 -7.25 10.78
N TYR A 66 -3.47 -7.07 9.64
CA TYR A 66 -4.94 -6.97 9.58
C TYR A 66 -5.66 -8.30 9.82
N PHE A 67 -5.03 -9.43 9.54
CA PHE A 67 -5.63 -10.76 9.72
C PHE A 67 -5.25 -11.41 11.07
N GLN A 68 -4.30 -10.81 11.80
CA GLN A 68 -3.89 -11.23 13.15
C GLN A 68 -4.59 -10.47 14.27
N SER A 69 -5.35 -9.43 13.93
CA SER A 69 -6.23 -8.66 14.84
C SER A 69 -7.64 -9.22 14.79
#